data_AF-A0A8T5VYS1-F1
#
_entry.id   AF-A0A8T5VYS1-F1
#
_cell.length_a   1.000
_cell.length_b   1.000
_cell.length_c   1.000
_cell.angle_alpha   90.00
_cell.angle_beta   90.00
_cell.angle_gamma   90.00
#
_symmetry.space_group_name_H-M   'P 1'
#
loop_
_entity.id
_entity.type
_entity.pdbx_description
1 polymer ?
#
loop_
_entity_poly.entity_id
_entity_poly.type
_entity_poly.pdbx_seq_one_letter_code
_entity_poly.pdbx_strand_id
1 'polypeptide(L)' 'MRKERVGLILVILVLFLWVEAGASEGKSVLRASPSRVKPGEKIFLRFSGAPGNNTDWIAIYPVGEKSENYGEWY' A
#
# COMPACT_ATOMS: atom_id res chain seq x y z
N MET A 1 -39.37 -8.62 30.89
CA MET A 1 -38.21 -9.35 30.34
C MET A 1 -37.94 -9.07 28.84
N ARG A 2 -38.31 -7.89 28.30
CA ARG A 2 -38.20 -7.57 26.85
C ARG A 2 -37.38 -6.30 26.55
N LYS A 3 -37.33 -5.35 27.48
CA LYS A 3 -36.61 -4.07 27.38
C LYS A 3 -35.10 -4.19 27.67
N GLU A 4 -34.73 -4.96 28.70
CA GLU A 4 -33.33 -5.23 29.10
C GLU A 4 -32.53 -5.88 27.97
N ARG A 5 -33.15 -6.86 27.28
CA ARG A 5 -32.52 -7.63 26.20
C ARG A 5 -32.32 -6.79 24.93
N VAL A 6 -33.25 -5.89 24.63
CA VAL A 6 -33.16 -4.97 23.48
C VAL A 6 -32.13 -3.87 23.73
N GLY A 7 -32.08 -3.32 24.94
CA GLY A 7 -31.05 -2.35 25.32
C GLY A 7 -29.64 -2.95 25.24
N LEU A 8 -29.45 -4.18 25.73
CA LEU A 8 -28.16 -4.87 25.67
C LEU A 8 -27.71 -5.16 24.23
N ILE A 9 -28.64 -5.56 23.35
CA ILE A 9 -28.34 -5.80 21.92
C ILE A 9 -27.95 -4.50 21.21
N LEU A 10 -28.63 -3.39 21.49
CA LEU A 10 -28.28 -2.09 20.92
C LEU A 10 -26.92 -1.58 21.41
N VAL A 11 -26.59 -1.80 22.69
CA VAL A 11 -25.26 -1.46 23.24
C VAL A 11 -24.16 -2.28 22.57
N ILE A 12 -24.37 -3.58 22.34
CA ILE A 12 -23.41 -4.44 21.64
C ILE A 12 -23.27 -4.00 20.17
N LEU A 13 -24.35 -3.69 19.47
CA LEU A 13 -24.30 -3.20 18.08
C LEU A 13 -23.56 -1.85 17.96
N VAL A 14 -23.74 -0.95 18.92
CA VAL A 14 -22.99 0.33 18.97
C VAL A 14 -21.51 0.08 19.26
N LEU A 15 -21.17 -0.88 20.12
CA LEU A 15 -19.78 -1.23 20.42
C LEU A 15 -19.06 -1.92 19.25
N PHE A 16 -19.79 -2.61 18.36
CA PHE A 16 -19.23 -3.21 17.14
C PHE A 16 -19.14 -2.25 15.95
N LEU A 17 -19.76 -1.07 16.01
CA LEU A 17 -19.77 -0.09 14.91
C LEU A 17 -18.48 0.75 14.81
N TRP A 18 -17.59 0.67 15.80
CA TRP A 18 -16.30 1.38 15.83
C TRP A 18 -15.13 0.40 15.85
N VAL A 19 -15.17 -0.62 14.99
CA VAL A 19 -13.94 -1.30 14.58
C VAL A 19 -13.50 -0.65 13.28
N GLU A 20 -12.82 0.48 13.39
CA GLU A 20 -11.96 0.93 12.29
C GLU A 20 -10.79 -0.03 12.25
N ALA A 21 -10.89 -1.03 11.38
CA ALA A 21 -9.73 -1.75 10.89
C ALA A 21 -8.90 -0.74 10.07
N GLY A 22 -8.21 0.15 10.78
CA GLY A 22 -7.18 1.00 10.22
C GLY A 22 -6.06 0.10 9.77
N ALA A 23 -6.06 -0.28 8.49
CA ALA A 23 -4.86 -0.76 7.85
C ALA A 23 -3.79 0.30 8.11
N SER A 24 -2.72 -0.07 8.80
CA SER A 24 -1.53 0.77 8.87
C SER A 24 -1.06 0.92 7.43
N GLU A 25 -1.35 2.05 6.80
CA GLU A 25 -0.65 2.47 5.59
C GLU A 25 0.79 2.73 6.04
N GLY A 26 1.59 1.67 6.04
CA GLY A 26 3.02 1.78 6.18
C GLY A 26 3.48 2.79 5.13
N LYS A 27 4.23 3.81 5.55
CA LYS A 27 4.82 4.74 4.59
C LYS A 27 5.62 3.92 3.58
N SER A 28 5.21 3.95 2.31
CA SER A 28 5.94 3.23 1.26
C SER A 28 7.35 3.80 1.13
N VAL A 29 8.34 2.92 1.15
CA VAL A 29 9.74 3.24 0.96
C VAL A 29 10.25 2.45 -0.23
N LEU A 30 10.95 3.13 -1.15
CA LEU A 30 11.67 2.53 -2.26
C LEU A 30 13.11 3.08 -2.28
N ARG A 31 14.09 2.19 -2.41
CA ARG A 31 15.51 2.50 -2.54
C ARG A 31 16.13 1.64 -3.63
N ALA A 32 16.94 2.25 -4.48
CA ALA A 32 17.71 1.59 -5.53
C ALA A 32 19.21 1.83 -5.33
N SER A 33 20.03 0.83 -5.64
CA SER A 33 21.48 0.96 -5.64
C SER A 33 22.14 0.01 -6.65
N PRO A 34 23.27 0.38 -7.27
CA PRO A 34 23.95 1.68 -7.17
C PRO A 34 23.22 2.79 -7.95
N SER A 35 23.60 4.05 -7.74
CA SER A 35 22.98 5.21 -8.42
C SER A 35 23.42 5.37 -9.89
N ARG A 36 24.43 4.61 -10.32
CA ARG A 36 24.95 4.57 -11.69
C ARG A 36 25.35 3.13 -12.02
N VAL A 37 24.99 2.68 -13.22
CA VAL A 37 25.25 1.33 -13.73
C VAL A 37 25.70 1.40 -15.18
N LYS A 38 26.49 0.42 -15.61
CA LYS A 38 26.75 0.15 -17.03
C LYS A 38 25.67 -0.78 -17.60
N PRO A 39 25.47 -0.83 -18.93
CA PRO A 39 24.62 -1.83 -19.55
C PRO A 39 25.01 -3.25 -19.11
N GLY A 40 24.01 -4.04 -18.69
CA GLY A 40 24.20 -5.41 -18.21
C GLY A 40 24.52 -5.55 -16.71
N GLU A 41 24.78 -4.45 -15.99
CA GLU A 41 24.97 -4.49 -14.54
C GLU A 41 23.62 -4.58 -13.80
N LYS A 42 23.66 -5.17 -12.59
CA LYS A 42 22.46 -5.35 -11.75
C LYS A 42 22.14 -4.08 -10.97
N ILE A 43 20.85 -3.78 -10.87
CA ILE A 43 20.29 -2.79 -9.94
C ILE A 43 19.60 -3.56 -8.81
N PHE A 44 19.90 -3.21 -7.56
CA PHE A 44 19.26 -3.78 -6.39
C PHE A 44 18.18 -2.85 -5.86
N LEU A 45 16.98 -3.40 -5.67
CA LEU A 45 15.82 -2.68 -5.14
C LEU A 45 15.50 -3.18 -3.72
N ARG A 46 15.24 -2.24 -2.81
CA ARG A 46 14.65 -2.52 -1.50
C ARG A 46 13.40 -1.68 -1.37
N PHE A 47 12.29 -2.34 -1.08
CA PHE A 47 11.00 -1.69 -0.87
C PHE A 47 10.27 -2.29 0.33
N SER A 48 9.40 -1.49 0.96
CA SER A 48 8.60 -1.90 2.11
C SER A 48 7.39 -0.98 2.29
N GLY A 49 6.35 -1.48 2.97
CA GLY A 49 5.17 -0.67 3.33
C GLY A 49 4.18 -0.42 2.20
N ALA A 50 4.38 -1.01 1.01
CA ALA A 50 3.36 -1.00 -0.02
C ALA A 50 2.18 -1.91 0.38
N PRO A 51 0.94 -1.63 -0.06
CA PRO A 51 -0.24 -2.44 0.24
C PRO A 51 -0.13 -3.91 -0.21
N GLY A 52 0.64 -4.18 -1.26
CA GLY A 52 0.87 -5.54 -1.76
C GLY A 52 -0.32 -6.05 -2.58
N ASN A 53 -1.05 -5.17 -3.24
CA ASN A 53 -2.13 -5.55 -4.15
C ASN A 53 -1.56 -6.28 -5.37
N ASN A 54 -2.36 -7.13 -5.99
CA ASN A 54 -1.97 -7.85 -7.22
C ASN A 54 -1.66 -6.92 -8.41
N THR A 55 -2.07 -5.65 -8.32
CA THR A 55 -1.85 -4.62 -9.33
C THR A 55 -0.63 -3.74 -9.04
N ASP A 56 0.07 -3.94 -7.92
CA ASP A 56 1.23 -3.13 -7.56
C ASP A 56 2.45 -3.52 -8.42
N TRP A 57 3.21 -2.53 -8.88
CA TRP A 57 4.41 -2.72 -9.69
C TRP A 57 5.50 -1.71 -9.34
N ILE A 58 6.73 -1.98 -9.77
CA ILE A 58 7.88 -1.08 -9.66
C ILE A 58 8.44 -0.88 -11.07
N ALA A 59 8.69 0.36 -11.50
CA ALA A 59 9.32 0.66 -12.79
C ALA A 59 10.41 1.74 -12.69
N ILE A 60 11.14 1.91 -13.81
CA ILE A 60 12.27 2.84 -13.96
C ILE A 60 11.91 3.85 -15.04
N TYR A 61 12.14 5.14 -14.77
CA TYR A 61 11.80 6.25 -15.67
C TYR A 61 12.99 7.18 -15.85
N PRO A 62 13.07 7.90 -16.99
CA PRO A 62 13.92 9.08 -17.10
C PRO A 62 13.55 10.12 -16.04
N VAL A 63 14.57 10.85 -15.55
CA VAL A 63 14.34 11.92 -14.58
C VAL A 63 13.50 13.02 -15.20
N GLY A 64 12.40 13.40 -14.54
CA GLY A 64 11.51 14.47 -14.98
C GLY A 64 10.29 14.01 -15.80
N GLU A 65 10.20 12.73 -16.16
CA GLU A 65 8.99 12.18 -16.77
C GLU A 65 7.88 11.90 -15.74
N LYS A 66 6.63 11.92 -16.21
CA LYS A 66 5.47 11.54 -15.38
C LYS A 66 5.50 10.04 -15.12
N SER A 67 5.22 9.63 -13.89
CA SER A 67 5.15 8.21 -13.50
C SER A 67 4.08 7.40 -14.25
N GLU A 68 3.11 8.07 -14.86
CA GLU A 68 2.07 7.46 -15.70
C GLU A 68 2.57 7.12 -17.11
N ASN A 69 3.76 7.62 -17.47
CA ASN A 69 4.37 7.44 -18.78
C ASN A 69 5.36 6.27 -18.71
N TYR A 70 4.88 5.06 -18.36
CA TYR A 70 5.72 3.86 -18.15
C TYR A 70 6.47 3.36 -19.39
N GLY A 71 6.31 4.05 -20.52
CA GLY A 71 6.78 3.57 -21.80
C GLY A 71 6.00 2.31 -22.14
N GLU A 72 5.06 2.40 -23.06
CA GLU A 72 4.70 1.23 -23.85
C GLU A 72 6.03 0.60 -24.32
N TRP A 73 6.34 -0.58 -23.81
CA TRP A 73 7.54 -1.32 -24.17
C TRP A 73 7.43 -1.64 -25.66
N TYR A 74 8.20 -0.93 -26.49
CA TYR A 74 8.43 -1.32 -27.89
C TYR A 74 9.53 -2.36 -27.96
#